data_AF-A0A9J6QWY0-F1
#
_entry.id   AF-A0A9J6QWY0-F1
#
_cell.length_a   1.000
_cell.length_b   1.000
_cell.length_c   1.000
_cell.angle_alpha   90.00
_cell.angle_beta   90.00
_cell.angle_gamma   90.00
#
_symmetry.space_group_name_H-M   'P 1'
#
loop_
_entity.id
_entity.type
_entity.pdbx_description
1 polymer ?
#
loop_
_entity_poly.entity_id
_entity_poly.type
_entity_poly.pdbx_seq_one_letter_code
_entity_poly.pdbx_strand_id
1 'polypeptide(L)'
;MKLKKPIAMITAVIMMLCLGLTGCRSTDENTSGDEHEPLTLLSLNIDQPAFLAALEENCPGVRLEFISYTGGSGTGYSQYLLDKGHPPDIYTISVFGMLDKQKEYLLDLSGYEFLNNYNTVDINQVTLDGAVYMLPTSAAIMGLYYNKTMFAEHGWEVPQNFEELKALVKVIREAGIDPVAAQFKLPGNGFFDVFTMAKTGFLSTPEGRQWEEDFKNGDATAAEGLSTAVEAIQELIDCGFLDAEDTKRSSSETTNYFYDRGAAMYLNAGTISRYTQNEDGTGDVYGIMPFYGPGTDNMVLIQQPQRYFGLSKELEEPGNEQKLEDALRVMEFFSTQEGQTALLSKKDNYVPPLKNSEIPEDSPFYEVEQAIRQRYVSTLAYAGYEPVIIGVGNKVRDWVQGKCTRADVLACMDKLQAEYLSTGMPVEGTAACDFTHEETVQLQAEAIRLAAGTDFAMISMGVMRGGKENMGGACGQIFEGDINEDALISLLPNYCTDVLYVLTLSGADITGLLETGLVTDGGTEGFPYIPAGLTVEMNKDGTVKVVTLADGSRLDENAGYTVAFNKRGFADEIGERGNAYETDIPIIDAMRGYLSTHSPLTPLEPSVIRP
;
A
#
# COMPACT_ATOMS: atom_id res chain seq x y z
N MET A 1 55.81 43.93 -2.94
CA MET A 1 55.56 42.70 -3.73
C MET A 1 54.12 42.28 -3.51
N LYS A 2 53.31 42.32 -4.58
CA LYS A 2 52.00 41.66 -4.85
C LYS A 2 50.92 41.68 -3.75
N LEU A 3 49.88 42.54 -3.82
CA LEU A 3 48.61 42.51 -4.59
C LEU A 3 47.48 41.62 -4.01
N LYS A 4 46.44 42.31 -3.49
CA LYS A 4 44.95 42.09 -3.55
C LYS A 4 44.46 40.85 -4.34
N LYS A 5 43.43 40.06 -3.97
CA LYS A 5 42.05 40.32 -3.47
C LYS A 5 41.35 38.95 -3.14
N PRO A 6 40.13 38.90 -2.56
CA PRO A 6 39.39 37.68 -2.18
C PRO A 6 38.55 37.11 -3.35
N ILE A 7 38.26 35.81 -3.32
CA ILE A 7 37.36 35.07 -4.25
C ILE A 7 36.55 34.11 -3.37
N ALA A 8 35.30 34.43 -3.03
CA ALA A 8 34.05 34.23 -3.78
C ALA A 8 33.43 32.85 -3.51
N MET A 9 32.52 32.87 -2.54
CA MET A 9 31.39 31.96 -2.34
C MET A 9 30.52 32.03 -3.60
N ILE A 10 30.39 30.95 -4.36
CA ILE A 10 29.50 30.84 -5.53
C ILE A 10 28.81 29.48 -5.49
N THR A 11 27.55 29.54 -5.05
CA THR A 11 26.36 28.86 -5.59
C THR A 11 26.29 27.32 -5.55
N ALA A 12 25.61 26.82 -4.51
CA ALA A 12 24.75 25.65 -4.58
C ALA A 12 23.41 26.08 -5.23
N VAL A 13 23.27 25.82 -6.54
CA VAL A 13 22.01 25.66 -7.31
C VAL A 13 22.45 25.04 -8.64
N ILE A 14 22.34 23.72 -8.78
CA ILE A 14 22.27 23.02 -10.08
C ILE A 14 21.18 21.95 -9.90
N MET A 15 19.92 22.31 -10.09
CA MET A 15 19.15 22.26 -11.34
C MET A 15 18.43 20.91 -11.51
N MET A 16 17.33 20.81 -10.77
CA MET A 16 16.17 19.97 -11.02
C MET A 16 15.54 20.41 -12.36
N LEU A 17 15.98 19.82 -13.46
CA LEU A 17 15.44 20.06 -14.81
C LEU A 17 15.78 18.88 -15.73
N CYS A 18 14.94 17.85 -15.67
CA CYS A 18 14.66 16.92 -16.76
C CYS A 18 13.25 16.31 -16.60
N LEU A 19 12.24 17.14 -16.35
CA LEU A 19 10.85 16.79 -16.68
C LEU A 19 10.57 17.37 -18.07
N GLY A 20 10.80 16.54 -19.09
CA GLY A 20 10.65 16.87 -20.49
C GLY A 20 9.93 15.78 -21.26
N LEU A 21 8.60 15.92 -21.32
CA LEU A 21 7.75 15.60 -22.48
C LEU A 21 7.73 14.16 -23.02
N THR A 22 6.76 13.37 -22.56
CA THR A 22 6.00 12.47 -23.45
C THR A 22 4.50 12.58 -23.17
N GLY A 23 3.91 13.71 -23.59
CA GLY A 23 2.48 13.84 -23.81
C GLY A 23 2.29 14.47 -25.19
N CYS A 24 1.90 13.67 -26.19
CA CYS A 24 1.62 14.19 -27.53
C CYS A 24 0.38 15.08 -27.49
N ARG A 25 0.65 16.38 -27.65
CA ARG A 25 -0.27 17.50 -27.82
C ARG A 25 -1.15 17.33 -29.06
N SER A 26 -2.47 17.35 -28.90
CA SER A 26 -3.38 17.84 -29.94
C SER A 26 -3.22 19.36 -30.00
N THR A 27 -2.89 19.87 -31.18
CA THR A 27 -2.70 21.30 -31.45
C THR A 27 -4.00 22.07 -31.27
N ASP A 28 -4.08 22.86 -30.22
CA ASP A 28 -4.71 24.17 -30.24
C ASP A 28 -3.70 25.22 -29.74
N GLU A 29 -3.43 26.21 -30.58
CA GLU A 29 -2.68 27.42 -30.26
C GLU A 29 -3.67 28.47 -29.73
N ASN A 30 -3.68 28.70 -28.42
CA ASN A 30 -3.85 30.02 -27.77
C ASN A 30 -4.14 29.86 -26.27
N THR A 31 -3.11 30.03 -25.43
CA THR A 31 -3.15 30.86 -24.20
C THR A 31 -1.75 30.89 -23.60
N SER A 32 -1.17 32.09 -23.51
CA SER A 32 0.03 32.36 -22.71
C SER A 32 -0.38 33.23 -21.53
N GLY A 33 -0.18 32.74 -20.30
CA GLY A 33 -0.29 33.48 -19.04
C GLY A 33 -1.08 32.72 -17.96
N ASP A 34 -0.43 32.38 -16.84
CA ASP A 34 -0.95 31.71 -15.63
C ASP A 34 -1.53 30.30 -15.79
N GLU A 35 -0.67 29.29 -15.96
CA GLU A 35 -1.02 27.94 -15.52
C GLU A 35 -0.32 27.69 -14.18
N HIS A 36 -1.11 27.40 -13.14
CA HIS A 36 -0.61 26.97 -11.83
C HIS A 36 0.34 25.77 -11.98
N GLU A 37 1.42 25.73 -11.21
CA GLU A 37 2.28 24.55 -11.11
C GLU A 37 1.49 23.40 -10.46
N PRO A 38 1.55 22.18 -11.00
CA PRO A 38 0.77 21.06 -10.46
C PRO A 38 1.31 20.59 -9.10
N LEU A 39 0.40 20.15 -8.24
CA LEU A 39 0.73 19.40 -7.03
C LEU A 39 0.95 17.93 -7.36
N THR A 40 1.97 17.34 -6.77
CA THR A 40 2.22 15.91 -6.86
C THR A 40 1.39 15.13 -5.83
N LEU A 41 0.78 14.04 -6.27
CA LEU A 41 0.04 13.12 -5.41
C LEU A 41 0.32 11.67 -5.82
N LEU A 42 0.71 10.82 -4.88
CA LEU A 42 0.88 9.39 -5.16
C LEU A 42 -0.49 8.74 -5.42
N SER A 43 -0.67 8.16 -6.61
CA SER A 43 -1.94 7.59 -7.04
C SER A 43 -2.11 6.17 -6.52
N LEU A 44 -2.72 6.03 -5.34
CA LEU A 44 -3.02 4.72 -4.78
C LEU A 44 -4.52 4.60 -4.44
N ASN A 45 -5.22 3.70 -5.14
CA ASN A 45 -6.63 3.37 -4.93
C ASN A 45 -7.59 4.58 -5.01
N ILE A 46 -7.39 5.49 -5.97
CA ILE A 46 -8.31 6.59 -6.29
C ILE A 46 -8.82 6.40 -7.72
N ASP A 47 -10.12 6.57 -7.95
CA ASP A 47 -10.68 6.71 -9.30
C ASP A 47 -10.25 8.07 -9.87
N GLN A 48 -9.11 8.12 -10.57
CA GLN A 48 -8.51 9.38 -11.01
C GLN A 48 -9.47 10.24 -11.86
N PRO A 49 -10.19 9.70 -12.88
CA PRO A 49 -11.15 10.50 -13.63
C PRO A 49 -12.26 11.12 -12.76
N ALA A 50 -12.90 10.33 -11.89
CA ALA A 50 -13.97 10.83 -11.03
C ALA A 50 -13.44 11.86 -10.03
N PHE A 51 -12.27 11.60 -9.46
CA PHE A 51 -11.60 12.49 -8.52
C PHE A 51 -11.19 13.82 -9.16
N LEU A 52 -10.56 13.80 -10.34
CA LEU A 52 -10.18 15.02 -11.06
C LEU A 52 -11.40 15.86 -11.47
N ALA A 53 -12.51 15.23 -11.83
CA ALA A 53 -13.75 15.94 -12.13
C ALA A 53 -14.32 16.66 -10.89
N ALA A 54 -14.37 15.97 -9.74
CA ALA A 54 -14.81 16.57 -8.48
C ALA A 54 -13.85 17.67 -8.00
N LEU A 55 -12.54 17.49 -8.21
CA LEU A 55 -11.53 18.49 -7.90
C LEU A 55 -11.71 19.75 -8.75
N GLU A 56 -11.91 19.64 -10.06
CA GLU A 56 -12.10 20.81 -10.92
C GLU A 56 -13.35 21.61 -10.53
N GLU A 57 -14.42 20.93 -10.12
CA GLU A 57 -15.66 21.57 -9.64
C GLU A 57 -15.46 22.31 -8.32
N ASN A 58 -14.75 21.71 -7.36
CA ASN A 58 -14.63 22.23 -5.99
C ASN A 58 -13.38 23.12 -5.79
N CYS A 59 -12.34 22.90 -6.57
CA CYS A 59 -11.03 23.55 -6.48
C CYS A 59 -10.59 24.04 -7.88
N PRO A 60 -11.38 24.91 -8.56
CA PRO A 60 -11.06 25.34 -9.91
C PRO A 60 -9.68 25.97 -9.98
N GLY A 61 -8.92 25.62 -11.03
CA GLY A 61 -7.56 26.07 -11.29
C GLY A 61 -6.46 25.24 -10.63
N VAL A 62 -6.79 24.37 -9.66
CA VAL A 62 -5.81 23.45 -9.06
C VAL A 62 -5.46 22.36 -10.06
N ARG A 63 -4.16 22.10 -10.24
CA ARG A 63 -3.65 21.03 -11.10
C ARG A 63 -2.98 19.95 -10.27
N LEU A 64 -3.18 18.70 -10.65
CA LEU A 64 -2.51 17.55 -10.04
C LEU A 64 -1.67 16.79 -11.06
N GLU A 65 -0.50 16.38 -10.62
CA GLU A 65 0.32 15.37 -11.27
C GLU A 65 0.35 14.11 -10.39
N PHE A 66 -0.18 13.01 -10.92
CA PHE A 66 -0.15 11.74 -10.21
C PHE A 66 1.23 11.11 -10.32
N ILE A 67 1.89 10.89 -9.18
CA ILE A 67 3.01 9.96 -9.12
C ILE A 67 2.40 8.56 -9.22
N SER A 68 2.70 7.89 -10.31
CA SER A 68 2.12 6.59 -10.59
C SER A 68 2.90 5.48 -9.88
N TYR A 69 2.18 4.53 -9.30
CA TYR A 69 2.77 3.35 -8.69
C TYR A 69 1.89 2.15 -8.99
N THR A 70 2.43 1.18 -9.72
CA THR A 70 1.70 -0.03 -10.15
C THR A 70 2.23 -1.30 -9.47
N GLY A 71 3.15 -1.15 -8.52
CA GLY A 71 3.71 -2.24 -7.72
C GLY A 71 2.73 -2.74 -6.65
N GLY A 72 3.04 -3.89 -6.07
CA GLY A 72 2.17 -4.53 -5.06
C GLY A 72 2.24 -3.89 -3.68
N SER A 73 3.25 -3.06 -3.42
CA SER A 73 3.54 -2.49 -2.08
C SER A 73 3.39 -0.97 -2.06
N GLY A 74 2.17 -0.47 -2.34
CA GLY A 74 1.90 0.97 -2.35
C GLY A 74 2.15 1.63 -1.00
N THR A 75 1.77 0.97 0.10
CA THR A 75 2.05 1.45 1.47
C THR A 75 3.55 1.49 1.73
N GLY A 76 4.28 0.42 1.40
CA GLY A 76 5.74 0.39 1.56
C GLY A 76 6.44 1.46 0.73
N TYR A 77 5.92 1.77 -0.47
CA TYR A 77 6.50 2.83 -1.30
C TYR A 77 6.24 4.23 -0.72
N SER A 78 5.04 4.50 -0.19
CA SER A 78 4.78 5.72 0.58
C SER A 78 5.69 5.84 1.80
N GLN A 79 5.93 4.75 2.53
CA GLN A 79 6.84 4.75 3.68
C GLN A 79 8.27 5.05 3.23
N TYR A 80 8.73 4.37 2.17
CA TYR A 80 10.05 4.56 1.60
C TYR A 80 10.30 6.01 1.15
N LEU A 81 9.35 6.65 0.48
CA LEU A 81 9.43 8.06 0.10
C LEU A 81 9.59 8.98 1.32
N LEU A 82 8.79 8.76 2.37
CA LEU A 82 8.86 9.57 3.58
C LEU A 82 10.17 9.32 4.36
N ASP A 83 10.62 8.07 4.46
CA ASP A 83 11.86 7.70 5.15
C ASP A 83 13.09 8.34 4.51
N LYS A 84 13.09 8.41 3.18
CA LYS A 84 14.14 9.02 2.37
C LYS A 84 14.01 10.54 2.25
N GLY A 85 12.94 11.13 2.79
CA GLY A 85 12.74 12.57 2.79
C GLY A 85 12.28 13.14 1.45
N HIS A 86 11.59 12.33 0.65
CA HIS A 86 11.02 12.73 -0.64
C HIS A 86 9.50 12.53 -0.67
N PRO A 87 8.72 13.07 0.29
CA PRO A 87 7.26 13.02 0.17
C PRO A 87 6.79 13.86 -1.02
N PRO A 88 5.74 13.44 -1.75
CA PRO A 88 5.04 14.33 -2.67
C PRO A 88 4.37 15.51 -1.95
N ASP A 89 3.97 16.52 -2.71
CA ASP A 89 3.26 17.71 -2.21
C ASP A 89 2.07 17.31 -1.33
N ILE A 90 1.28 16.34 -1.81
CA ILE A 90 0.22 15.68 -1.05
C ILE A 90 0.65 14.25 -0.75
N TYR A 91 1.14 14.02 0.47
CA TYR A 91 1.54 12.71 0.97
C TYR A 91 0.34 11.84 1.34
N THR A 92 0.38 10.56 0.98
CA THR A 92 -0.66 9.61 1.34
C THR A 92 -0.10 8.26 1.79
N ILE A 93 -0.73 7.65 2.79
CA ILE A 93 -0.39 6.33 3.32
C ILE A 93 -1.65 5.61 3.82
N SER A 94 -1.70 4.29 3.79
CA SER A 94 -2.86 3.49 4.26
C SER A 94 -2.73 2.98 5.70
N VAL A 95 -1.55 3.16 6.30
CA VAL A 95 -1.28 2.81 7.70
C VAL A 95 -0.68 4.03 8.35
N PHE A 96 -1.31 4.50 9.41
CA PHE A 96 -0.76 5.58 10.20
C PHE A 96 0.39 5.05 11.07
N GLY A 97 1.57 5.62 10.89
CA GLY A 97 2.82 5.22 11.54
C GLY A 97 3.95 6.18 11.19
N MET A 98 5.17 5.92 11.69
CA MET A 98 6.36 6.73 11.36
C MET A 98 6.34 8.14 11.95
N LEU A 99 6.01 8.24 13.24
CA LEU A 99 5.69 9.50 13.93
C LEU A 99 6.80 10.56 13.79
N ASP A 100 8.06 10.16 13.98
CA ASP A 100 9.21 11.04 13.85
C ASP A 100 9.37 11.58 12.42
N LYS A 101 9.15 10.73 11.42
CA LYS A 101 9.28 11.07 10.00
C LYS A 101 8.15 11.98 9.52
N GLN A 102 6.92 11.76 10.01
CA GLN A 102 5.82 12.69 9.76
C GLN A 102 6.16 14.09 10.28
N LYS A 103 6.66 14.18 11.52
CA LYS A 103 7.06 15.46 12.13
C LYS A 103 8.22 16.14 11.42
N GLU A 104 9.15 15.35 10.88
CA GLU A 104 10.31 15.82 10.13
C GLU A 104 9.88 16.45 8.79
N TYR A 105 9.07 15.73 8.00
CA TYR A 105 8.84 16.03 6.59
C TYR A 105 7.44 16.56 6.23
N LEU A 106 6.46 16.51 7.13
CA LEU A 106 5.10 16.98 6.86
C LEU A 106 4.77 18.27 7.60
N LEU A 107 3.85 19.04 7.03
CA LEU A 107 3.30 20.26 7.59
C LEU A 107 2.42 19.98 8.81
N ASP A 108 2.53 20.81 9.84
CA ASP A 108 1.58 20.79 10.96
C ASP A 108 0.26 21.43 10.56
N LEU A 109 -0.80 20.62 10.49
CA LEU A 109 -2.12 21.02 10.04
C LEU A 109 -3.01 21.53 11.19
N SER A 110 -2.54 21.54 12.44
CA SER A 110 -3.34 21.82 13.64
C SER A 110 -3.99 23.21 13.64
N GLY A 111 -3.42 24.16 12.90
CA GLY A 111 -3.87 25.55 12.83
C GLY A 111 -4.96 25.83 11.81
N TYR A 112 -5.33 24.88 10.94
CA TYR A 112 -6.24 25.13 9.83
C TYR A 112 -7.71 24.85 10.18
N GLU A 113 -8.62 25.67 9.62
CA GLU A 113 -10.05 25.63 9.97
C GLU A 113 -10.75 24.32 9.57
N PHE A 114 -10.28 23.65 8.51
CA PHE A 114 -10.88 22.42 8.01
C PHE A 114 -10.86 21.27 9.02
N LEU A 115 -9.94 21.29 10.01
CA LEU A 115 -9.93 20.32 11.11
C LEU A 115 -11.21 20.34 11.95
N ASN A 116 -11.93 21.47 11.97
CA ASN A 116 -13.18 21.60 12.71
C ASN A 116 -14.28 20.68 12.16
N ASN A 117 -14.16 20.22 10.92
CA ASN A 117 -15.13 19.32 10.28
C ASN A 117 -15.00 17.87 10.77
N TYR A 118 -13.85 17.47 11.32
CA TYR A 118 -13.58 16.09 11.74
C TYR A 118 -14.10 15.79 13.14
N ASN A 119 -14.47 14.53 13.40
CA ASN A 119 -14.79 14.09 14.75
C ASN A 119 -13.54 14.15 15.62
N THR A 120 -13.71 14.59 16.86
CA THR A 120 -12.61 14.68 17.84
C THR A 120 -11.93 13.33 18.07
N VAL A 121 -12.67 12.24 17.99
CA VAL A 121 -12.12 10.89 18.19
C VAL A 121 -11.13 10.53 17.08
N ASP A 122 -11.48 10.82 15.83
CA ASP A 122 -10.64 10.55 14.66
C ASP A 122 -9.37 11.40 14.68
N ILE A 123 -9.47 12.70 15.01
CA ILE A 123 -8.30 13.59 15.11
C ILE A 123 -7.38 13.19 16.26
N ASN A 124 -7.93 12.79 17.41
CA ASN A 124 -7.12 12.35 18.55
C ASN A 124 -6.27 11.11 18.21
N GLN A 125 -6.73 10.25 17.30
CA GLN A 125 -5.98 9.05 16.88
C GLN A 125 -4.76 9.36 16.01
N VAL A 126 -4.72 10.55 15.38
CA VAL A 126 -3.63 11.01 14.51
C VAL A 126 -2.84 12.19 15.10
N THR A 127 -3.13 12.56 16.34
CA THR A 127 -2.45 13.66 17.04
C THR A 127 -1.13 13.18 17.63
N LEU A 128 -0.03 13.85 17.28
CA LEU A 128 1.35 13.56 17.70
C LEU A 128 1.90 14.76 18.48
N ASP A 129 2.22 14.60 19.77
CA ASP A 129 2.70 15.69 20.63
C ASP A 129 1.84 16.96 20.62
N GLY A 130 0.53 16.84 20.33
CA GLY A 130 -0.39 17.97 20.20
C GLY A 130 -0.46 18.61 18.81
N ALA A 131 0.25 18.07 17.81
CA ALA A 131 0.20 18.45 16.41
C ALA A 131 -0.52 17.38 15.55
N VAL A 132 -1.00 17.76 14.36
CA VAL A 132 -1.68 16.87 13.42
C VAL A 132 -1.00 17.00 12.06
N TYR A 133 -0.30 15.96 11.63
CA TYR A 133 0.46 15.97 10.36
C TYR A 133 -0.30 15.33 9.19
N MET A 134 -1.30 14.50 9.50
CA MET A 134 -2.10 13.83 8.50
C MET A 134 -3.57 13.75 8.93
N LEU A 135 -4.47 13.88 7.95
CA LEU A 135 -5.92 13.73 8.16
C LEU A 135 -6.37 12.35 7.69
N PRO A 136 -7.19 11.63 8.48
CA PRO A 136 -7.75 10.36 8.05
C PRO A 136 -8.81 10.58 6.96
N THR A 137 -9.01 9.58 6.11
CA THR A 137 -10.18 9.49 5.24
C THR A 137 -11.23 8.55 5.80
N SER A 138 -12.31 8.39 5.04
CA SER A 138 -13.38 7.44 5.29
C SER A 138 -12.81 6.06 5.61
N ALA A 139 -13.33 5.48 6.67
CA ALA A 139 -12.76 4.30 7.29
C ALA A 139 -13.65 3.09 7.15
N ALA A 140 -13.01 1.94 6.96
CA ALA A 140 -13.63 0.64 7.17
C ALA A 140 -13.87 0.46 8.67
N ILE A 141 -15.01 -0.12 9.02
CA ILE A 141 -15.28 -0.56 10.38
C ILE A 141 -15.22 -2.08 10.42
N MET A 142 -14.32 -2.60 11.25
CA MET A 142 -14.14 -4.02 11.49
C MET A 142 -14.77 -4.39 12.83
N GLY A 143 -15.37 -5.56 12.84
CA GLY A 143 -16.14 -6.12 13.95
C GLY A 143 -16.51 -7.55 13.59
N LEU A 144 -17.42 -8.13 14.38
CA LEU A 144 -18.06 -9.39 14.03
C LEU A 144 -19.25 -9.10 13.13
N TYR A 145 -19.15 -9.45 11.86
CA TYR A 145 -20.31 -9.37 10.97
C TYR A 145 -21.24 -10.54 11.24
N TYR A 146 -22.55 -10.33 11.08
CA TYR A 146 -23.55 -11.39 11.27
C TYR A 146 -24.69 -11.28 10.29
N ASN A 147 -25.29 -12.43 9.97
CA ASN A 147 -26.45 -12.52 9.08
C ASN A 147 -27.74 -12.26 9.89
N LYS A 148 -28.32 -11.07 9.74
CA LYS A 148 -29.52 -10.65 10.50
C LYS A 148 -30.73 -11.50 10.15
N THR A 149 -30.87 -11.88 8.89
CA THR A 149 -31.95 -12.75 8.42
C THR A 149 -31.88 -14.10 9.14
N MET A 150 -30.69 -14.72 9.18
CA MET A 150 -30.47 -15.98 9.89
C MET A 150 -30.72 -15.86 11.39
N PHE A 151 -30.25 -14.79 12.03
CA PHE A 151 -30.51 -14.56 13.45
C PHE A 151 -32.01 -14.47 13.74
N ALA A 152 -32.78 -13.75 12.90
CA ALA A 152 -34.22 -13.65 13.02
C ALA A 152 -34.94 -15.00 12.79
N GLU A 153 -34.51 -15.78 11.80
CA GLU A 153 -35.07 -17.12 11.50
C GLU A 153 -34.90 -18.10 12.67
N HIS A 154 -33.76 -18.03 13.37
CA HIS A 154 -33.44 -18.90 14.50
C HIS A 154 -33.84 -18.32 15.87
N GLY A 155 -34.28 -17.06 15.93
CA GLY A 155 -34.60 -16.38 17.18
C GLY A 155 -33.38 -16.08 18.05
N TRP A 156 -32.21 -15.89 17.43
CA TRP A 156 -30.98 -15.50 18.11
C TRP A 156 -30.91 -14.00 18.35
N GLU A 157 -30.39 -13.61 19.51
CA GLU A 157 -30.16 -12.21 19.88
C GLU A 157 -28.68 -11.85 19.72
N VAL A 158 -28.41 -10.59 19.41
CA VAL A 158 -27.04 -10.05 19.34
C VAL A 158 -26.47 -10.02 20.76
N PRO A 159 -25.33 -10.67 21.04
CA PRO A 159 -24.76 -10.69 22.38
C PRO A 159 -24.34 -9.28 22.80
N GLN A 160 -24.38 -8.99 24.10
CA GLN A 160 -23.96 -7.70 24.66
C GLN A 160 -22.60 -7.77 25.34
N ASN A 161 -22.08 -8.97 25.58
CA ASN A 161 -20.81 -9.21 26.25
C ASN A 161 -20.20 -10.57 25.84
N PHE A 162 -18.98 -10.83 26.33
CA PHE A 162 -18.22 -12.02 25.99
C PHE A 162 -18.86 -13.33 26.46
N GLU A 163 -19.54 -13.33 27.61
CA GLU A 163 -20.23 -14.54 28.11
C GLU A 163 -21.47 -14.88 27.28
N GLU A 164 -22.23 -13.87 26.87
CA GLU A 164 -23.37 -14.03 25.97
C GLU A 164 -22.92 -14.50 24.58
N LEU A 165 -21.80 -14.00 24.06
CA LEU A 165 -21.21 -14.51 22.83
C LEU A 165 -20.89 -16.01 22.94
N LYS A 166 -20.18 -16.43 23.99
CA LYS A 166 -19.87 -17.86 24.21
C LYS A 166 -21.12 -18.72 24.39
N ALA A 167 -22.18 -18.18 25.00
CA ALA A 167 -23.46 -18.88 25.14
C ALA A 167 -24.15 -19.04 23.77
N LEU A 168 -24.18 -17.98 22.96
CA LEU A 168 -24.73 -17.99 21.62
C LEU A 168 -23.99 -18.97 20.71
N VAL A 169 -22.66 -19.04 20.80
CA VAL A 169 -21.84 -20.02 20.07
C VAL A 169 -22.33 -21.44 20.27
N LYS A 170 -22.64 -21.83 21.51
CA LYS A 170 -23.17 -23.18 21.81
C LYS A 170 -24.51 -23.41 21.14
N VAL A 171 -25.41 -22.42 21.18
CA VAL A 171 -26.74 -22.50 20.55
C VAL A 171 -26.63 -22.63 19.03
N ILE A 172 -25.74 -21.87 18.40
CA ILE A 172 -25.51 -21.94 16.94
C ILE A 172 -24.99 -23.33 16.54
N ARG A 173 -24.03 -23.88 17.30
CA ARG A 173 -23.52 -25.24 17.05
C ARG A 173 -24.60 -26.31 17.23
N GLU A 174 -25.47 -26.16 18.23
CA GLU A 174 -26.61 -27.08 18.43
C GLU A 174 -27.60 -27.06 17.26
N ALA A 175 -27.70 -25.93 16.55
CA ALA A 175 -28.48 -25.81 15.31
C ALA A 175 -27.78 -26.43 14.08
N GLY A 176 -26.55 -26.92 14.23
CA GLY A 176 -25.77 -27.54 13.15
C GLY A 176 -25.14 -26.53 12.18
N ILE A 177 -24.96 -25.28 12.62
CA ILE A 177 -24.35 -24.19 11.84
C ILE A 177 -23.01 -23.84 12.47
N ASP A 178 -22.02 -23.45 11.65
CA ASP A 178 -20.73 -22.99 12.17
C ASP A 178 -20.92 -21.59 12.80
N PRO A 179 -20.40 -21.34 14.02
CA PRO A 179 -20.60 -20.05 14.67
C PRO A 179 -20.01 -18.90 13.87
N VAL A 180 -18.83 -19.10 13.29
CA VAL A 180 -18.07 -18.06 12.62
C VAL A 180 -17.33 -18.62 11.41
N ALA A 181 -17.15 -17.78 10.40
CA ALA A 181 -16.15 -17.98 9.36
C ALA A 181 -15.00 -17.01 9.61
N ALA A 182 -13.80 -17.51 9.89
CA ALA A 182 -12.63 -16.67 10.16
C ALA A 182 -11.50 -16.87 9.14
N GLN A 183 -10.71 -15.82 8.87
CA GLN A 183 -9.66 -15.82 7.84
C GLN A 183 -8.25 -16.04 8.39
N PHE A 184 -7.90 -17.23 8.87
CA PHE A 184 -6.55 -17.46 9.45
C PHE A 184 -5.51 -17.95 8.44
N LYS A 185 -5.85 -18.10 7.16
CA LYS A 185 -4.89 -18.48 6.12
C LYS A 185 -3.83 -17.39 5.88
N LEU A 186 -4.26 -16.12 5.88
CA LEU A 186 -3.37 -14.97 5.87
C LEU A 186 -2.84 -14.75 7.30
N PRO A 187 -1.53 -14.90 7.55
CA PRO A 187 -1.01 -14.93 8.91
C PRO A 187 -1.27 -13.63 9.68
N GLY A 188 -1.24 -12.46 9.02
CA GLY A 188 -1.47 -11.18 9.68
C GLY A 188 -2.78 -11.10 10.48
N ASN A 189 -3.83 -11.81 10.05
CA ASN A 189 -5.13 -11.81 10.73
C ASN A 189 -5.04 -12.37 12.17
N GLY A 190 -4.27 -13.44 12.38
CA GLY A 190 -4.08 -13.99 13.72
C GLY A 190 -3.37 -13.03 14.67
N PHE A 191 -2.40 -12.24 14.16
CA PHE A 191 -1.76 -11.18 14.94
C PHE A 191 -2.77 -10.07 15.29
N PHE A 192 -3.54 -9.61 14.31
CA PHE A 192 -4.53 -8.55 14.51
C PHE A 192 -5.63 -8.97 15.50
N ASP A 193 -6.04 -10.24 15.50
CA ASP A 193 -7.06 -10.74 16.43
C ASP A 193 -6.56 -10.72 17.89
N VAL A 194 -5.29 -11.07 18.13
CA VAL A 194 -4.66 -10.95 19.47
C VAL A 194 -4.69 -9.50 19.94
N PHE A 195 -4.27 -8.56 19.10
CA PHE A 195 -4.27 -7.13 19.46
C PHE A 195 -5.68 -6.57 19.61
N THR A 196 -6.63 -7.02 18.80
CA THR A 196 -8.03 -6.63 18.88
C THR A 196 -8.62 -7.06 20.22
N MET A 197 -8.38 -8.31 20.65
CA MET A 197 -8.79 -8.78 21.98
C MET A 197 -8.08 -7.99 23.09
N ALA A 198 -6.80 -7.67 22.95
CA ALA A 198 -6.08 -6.85 23.93
C ALA A 198 -6.67 -5.43 24.07
N LYS A 199 -7.17 -4.86 22.97
CA LYS A 199 -7.85 -3.55 22.93
C LYS A 199 -9.21 -3.53 23.60
N THR A 200 -9.88 -4.67 23.71
CA THR A 200 -11.10 -4.78 24.56
C THR A 200 -10.77 -4.63 26.05
N GLY A 201 -9.51 -4.82 26.46
CA GLY A 201 -9.08 -4.74 27.85
C GLY A 201 -7.87 -3.81 28.02
N PHE A 202 -6.72 -4.40 28.32
CA PHE A 202 -5.51 -3.69 28.76
C PHE A 202 -5.07 -2.56 27.82
N LEU A 203 -5.07 -2.76 26.49
CA LEU A 203 -4.58 -1.73 25.54
C LEU A 203 -5.51 -0.52 25.40
N SER A 204 -6.72 -0.54 25.99
CA SER A 204 -7.57 0.65 26.08
C SER A 204 -7.15 1.60 27.22
N THR A 205 -6.31 1.15 28.14
CA THR A 205 -5.84 1.91 29.30
C THR A 205 -4.61 2.76 28.98
N PRO A 206 -4.31 3.83 29.75
CA PRO A 206 -3.05 4.56 29.62
C PRO A 206 -1.82 3.64 29.77
N GLU A 207 -1.85 2.69 30.70
CA GLU A 207 -0.77 1.74 30.94
C GLU A 207 -0.56 0.81 29.74
N GLY A 208 -1.65 0.37 29.11
CA GLY A 208 -1.59 -0.44 27.90
C GLY A 208 -1.04 0.32 26.69
N ARG A 209 -1.37 1.60 26.55
CA ARG A 209 -0.75 2.46 25.52
C ARG A 209 0.74 2.65 25.75
N GLN A 210 1.16 2.85 27.00
CA GLN A 210 2.60 2.92 27.33
C GLN A 210 3.30 1.60 27.02
N TRP A 211 2.66 0.47 27.32
CA TRP A 211 3.21 -0.85 26.99
C TRP A 211 3.45 -1.03 25.48
N GLU A 212 2.62 -0.47 24.60
CA GLU A 212 2.85 -0.56 23.15
C GLU A 212 4.16 0.12 22.74
N GLU A 213 4.53 1.23 23.38
CA GLU A 213 5.80 1.92 23.17
C GLU A 213 6.97 1.12 23.78
N ASP A 214 6.81 0.70 25.04
CA ASP A 214 7.83 -0.03 25.78
C ASP A 214 8.18 -1.36 25.10
N PHE A 215 7.18 -2.10 24.60
CA PHE A 215 7.39 -3.34 23.86
C PHE A 215 8.17 -3.11 22.56
N LYS A 216 7.81 -2.07 21.79
CA LYS A 216 8.52 -1.73 20.55
C LYS A 216 9.99 -1.36 20.81
N ASN A 217 10.28 -0.75 21.96
CA ASN A 217 11.63 -0.40 22.38
C ASN A 217 12.39 -1.56 23.04
N GLY A 218 11.74 -2.69 23.31
CA GLY A 218 12.33 -3.86 23.97
C GLY A 218 12.39 -3.75 25.50
N ASP A 219 11.65 -2.80 26.08
CA ASP A 219 11.58 -2.55 27.53
C ASP A 219 10.41 -3.29 28.21
N ALA A 220 9.56 -3.96 27.42
CA ALA A 220 8.46 -4.80 27.91
C ALA A 220 8.37 -6.12 27.13
N THR A 221 7.71 -7.10 27.75
CA THR A 221 7.44 -8.42 27.18
C THR A 221 6.01 -8.54 26.64
N ALA A 222 5.80 -9.43 25.69
CA ALA A 222 4.50 -9.77 25.13
C ALA A 222 3.51 -10.22 26.23
N ALA A 223 3.99 -10.97 27.23
CA ALA A 223 3.16 -11.47 28.31
C ALA A 223 2.59 -10.37 29.21
N GLU A 224 3.32 -9.27 29.42
CA GLU A 224 2.86 -8.14 30.23
C GLU A 224 1.64 -7.43 29.61
N GLY A 225 1.55 -7.37 28.29
CA GLY A 225 0.47 -6.66 27.60
C GLY A 225 -0.63 -7.55 27.01
N LEU A 226 -0.31 -8.79 26.64
CA LEU A 226 -1.20 -9.61 25.80
C LEU A 226 -1.74 -10.87 26.49
N SER A 227 -1.40 -11.15 27.75
CA SER A 227 -1.84 -12.37 28.44
C SER A 227 -3.37 -12.54 28.46
N THR A 228 -4.12 -11.50 28.84
CA THR A 228 -5.59 -11.55 28.84
C THR A 228 -6.17 -11.79 27.45
N ALA A 229 -5.51 -11.25 26.41
CA ALA A 229 -5.98 -11.40 25.03
C ALA A 229 -5.82 -12.83 24.53
N VAL A 230 -4.67 -13.47 24.80
CA VAL A 230 -4.46 -14.87 24.44
C VAL A 230 -5.26 -15.82 25.34
N GLU A 231 -5.68 -15.40 26.53
CA GLU A 231 -6.68 -16.15 27.31
C GLU A 231 -8.07 -16.06 26.68
N ALA A 232 -8.49 -14.87 26.25
CA ALA A 232 -9.76 -14.67 25.54
C ALA A 232 -9.84 -15.54 24.27
N ILE A 233 -8.79 -15.55 23.45
CA ILE A 233 -8.76 -16.39 22.24
C ILE A 233 -8.78 -17.88 22.60
N GLN A 234 -8.15 -18.31 23.70
CA GLN A 234 -8.27 -19.69 24.16
C GLN A 234 -9.72 -20.04 24.49
N GLU A 235 -10.44 -19.16 25.18
CA GLU A 235 -11.85 -19.40 25.52
C GLU A 235 -12.75 -19.47 24.28
N LEU A 236 -12.43 -18.68 23.23
CA LEU A 236 -13.10 -18.76 21.94
C LEU A 236 -12.82 -20.08 21.21
N ILE A 237 -11.59 -20.60 21.28
CA ILE A 237 -11.27 -21.95 20.76
C ILE A 237 -12.03 -23.02 21.56
N ASP A 238 -11.98 -22.93 22.90
CA ASP A 238 -12.55 -23.94 23.80
C ASP A 238 -14.09 -24.02 23.70
N CYS A 239 -14.77 -22.88 23.45
CA CYS A 239 -16.22 -22.85 23.25
C CYS A 239 -16.63 -23.26 21.82
N GLY A 240 -15.67 -23.44 20.92
CA GLY A 240 -15.89 -23.81 19.52
C GLY A 240 -16.32 -22.62 18.65
N PHE A 241 -15.98 -21.40 19.03
CA PHE A 241 -16.09 -20.24 18.16
C PHE A 241 -15.05 -20.35 17.03
N LEU A 242 -13.78 -20.57 17.34
CA LEU A 242 -12.72 -20.79 16.36
C LEU A 242 -12.33 -22.26 16.26
N ASP A 243 -12.01 -22.72 15.05
CA ASP A 243 -11.44 -24.05 14.86
C ASP A 243 -10.38 -24.14 13.75
N ALA A 244 -9.85 -25.36 13.55
CA ALA A 244 -8.78 -25.60 12.60
C ALA A 244 -9.18 -25.36 11.13
N GLU A 245 -10.47 -25.40 10.77
CA GLU A 245 -10.93 -25.15 9.39
C GLU A 245 -10.80 -23.68 9.00
N ASP A 246 -10.90 -22.75 9.96
CA ASP A 246 -10.68 -21.31 9.76
C ASP A 246 -9.28 -20.97 9.24
N THR A 247 -8.33 -21.89 9.44
CA THR A 247 -6.94 -21.72 8.99
C THR A 247 -6.69 -22.12 7.53
N LYS A 248 -7.69 -22.70 6.85
CA LYS A 248 -7.52 -23.33 5.53
C LYS A 248 -8.11 -22.53 4.38
N ARG A 249 -9.23 -21.86 4.62
CA ARG A 249 -9.97 -21.08 3.61
C ARG A 249 -9.20 -19.80 3.26
N SER A 250 -9.08 -19.50 1.97
CA SER A 250 -8.68 -18.17 1.49
C SER A 250 -9.72 -17.12 1.87
N SER A 251 -9.37 -15.85 1.72
CA SER A 251 -10.30 -14.74 1.99
C SER A 251 -11.59 -14.88 1.17
N SER A 252 -11.49 -15.14 -0.13
CA SER A 252 -12.67 -15.30 -1.00
C SER A 252 -13.51 -16.53 -0.64
N GLU A 253 -12.87 -17.66 -0.30
CA GLU A 253 -13.57 -18.87 0.16
C GLU A 253 -14.28 -18.63 1.49
N THR A 254 -13.65 -17.91 2.43
CA THR A 254 -14.25 -17.59 3.74
C THR A 254 -15.44 -16.66 3.57
N THR A 255 -15.32 -15.62 2.74
CA THR A 255 -16.42 -14.68 2.47
C THR A 255 -17.59 -15.38 1.77
N ASN A 256 -17.32 -16.19 0.74
CA ASN A 256 -18.37 -16.98 0.09
C ASN A 256 -19.03 -17.97 1.05
N TYR A 257 -18.26 -18.62 1.92
CA TYR A 257 -18.79 -19.55 2.91
C TYR A 257 -19.78 -18.86 3.88
N PHE A 258 -19.50 -17.63 4.27
CA PHE A 258 -20.44 -16.83 5.06
C PHE A 258 -21.70 -16.43 4.26
N TYR A 259 -21.54 -15.97 3.01
CA TYR A 259 -22.67 -15.63 2.12
C TYR A 259 -23.57 -16.82 1.81
N ASP A 260 -22.99 -18.00 1.67
CA ASP A 260 -23.71 -19.26 1.43
C ASP A 260 -24.38 -19.79 2.73
N ARG A 261 -24.51 -18.94 3.76
CA ARG A 261 -25.07 -19.26 5.08
C ARG A 261 -24.35 -20.43 5.79
N GLY A 262 -23.08 -20.65 5.46
CA GLY A 262 -22.26 -21.69 6.09
C GLY A 262 -21.89 -21.38 7.55
N ALA A 263 -21.78 -20.09 7.88
CA ALA A 263 -21.58 -19.62 9.25
C ALA A 263 -22.54 -18.50 9.62
N ALA A 264 -22.87 -18.39 10.90
CA ALA A 264 -23.77 -17.35 11.41
C ALA A 264 -23.11 -15.97 11.53
N MET A 265 -21.80 -15.97 11.82
CA MET A 265 -20.97 -14.78 11.96
C MET A 265 -19.75 -14.85 11.05
N TYR A 266 -19.08 -13.73 10.88
CA TYR A 266 -17.86 -13.61 10.13
C TYR A 266 -16.84 -12.78 10.91
N LEU A 267 -15.72 -13.43 11.22
CA LEU A 267 -14.61 -12.81 11.94
C LEU A 267 -13.54 -12.40 10.93
N ASN A 268 -13.24 -11.11 10.96
CA ASN A 268 -12.08 -10.53 10.33
C ASN A 268 -12.05 -10.63 8.79
N ALA A 269 -12.55 -9.56 8.18
CA ALA A 269 -11.96 -8.90 7.00
C ALA A 269 -12.18 -7.40 7.20
N GLY A 270 -11.40 -6.54 6.54
CA GLY A 270 -11.59 -5.09 6.51
C GLY A 270 -12.99 -4.65 6.04
N THR A 271 -13.09 -3.93 4.93
CA THR A 271 -14.40 -3.80 4.26
C THR A 271 -14.73 -5.08 3.49
N ILE A 272 -15.91 -5.62 3.74
CA ILE A 272 -16.41 -6.75 2.95
C ILE A 272 -17.21 -6.18 1.77
N SER A 273 -16.71 -6.45 0.57
CA SER A 273 -17.03 -5.70 -0.65
C SER A 273 -18.38 -6.01 -1.30
N ARG A 274 -19.19 -6.97 -0.82
CA ARG A 274 -20.50 -7.33 -1.43
C ARG A 274 -21.73 -6.94 -0.57
N TYR A 275 -21.57 -6.02 0.39
CA TYR A 275 -22.58 -5.72 1.42
C TYR A 275 -23.40 -4.45 1.21
N THR A 276 -23.45 -3.89 0.02
CA THR A 276 -24.68 -3.17 -0.35
C THR A 276 -25.77 -4.23 -0.28
N GLN A 277 -26.74 -4.03 0.61
CA GLN A 277 -27.70 -5.07 1.00
C GLN A 277 -28.29 -5.73 -0.26
N ASN A 278 -28.21 -7.06 -0.36
CA ASN A 278 -28.67 -7.88 -1.49
C ASN A 278 -27.84 -7.87 -2.79
N GLU A 279 -26.61 -7.32 -2.83
CA GLU A 279 -25.75 -7.44 -4.03
C GLU A 279 -25.21 -8.86 -4.27
N ASP A 280 -25.20 -9.70 -3.24
CA ASP A 280 -24.90 -11.13 -3.33
C ASP A 280 -26.03 -11.95 -3.99
N GLY A 281 -27.20 -11.35 -4.19
CA GLY A 281 -28.40 -11.99 -4.73
C GLY A 281 -29.10 -12.95 -3.76
N THR A 282 -28.69 -13.01 -2.48
CA THR A 282 -29.26 -13.94 -1.48
C THR A 282 -30.57 -13.44 -0.90
N GLY A 283 -30.76 -12.12 -0.84
CA GLY A 283 -31.87 -11.50 -0.11
C GLY A 283 -31.59 -11.29 1.39
N ASP A 284 -30.38 -11.62 1.85
CA ASP A 284 -29.99 -11.49 3.25
C ASP A 284 -29.58 -10.07 3.62
N VAL A 285 -29.90 -9.71 4.87
CA VAL A 285 -29.50 -8.45 5.48
C VAL A 285 -28.40 -8.73 6.50
N TYR A 286 -27.36 -7.91 6.50
CA TYR A 286 -26.20 -8.07 7.36
C TYR A 286 -26.04 -6.90 8.34
N GLY A 287 -25.49 -7.20 9.50
CA GLY A 287 -25.11 -6.23 10.51
C GLY A 287 -23.69 -6.47 11.03
N ILE A 288 -23.21 -5.53 11.84
CA ILE A 288 -21.94 -5.64 12.54
C ILE A 288 -22.18 -5.53 14.05
N MET A 289 -21.41 -6.27 14.84
CA MET A 289 -21.34 -6.12 16.28
C MET A 289 -19.89 -5.93 16.72
N PRO A 290 -19.64 -5.24 17.84
CA PRO A 290 -18.29 -5.02 18.33
C PRO A 290 -17.63 -6.32 18.82
N PHE A 291 -16.32 -6.25 19.02
CA PHE A 291 -15.57 -7.26 19.77
C PHE A 291 -15.81 -7.10 21.26
N TYR A 292 -16.04 -8.20 21.96
CA TYR A 292 -16.30 -8.22 23.41
C TYR A 292 -15.10 -8.76 24.17
N GLY A 293 -14.71 -8.10 25.26
CA GLY A 293 -13.63 -8.56 26.14
C GLY A 293 -14.12 -9.40 27.32
N PRO A 294 -13.34 -10.38 27.80
CA PRO A 294 -13.69 -11.13 29.01
C PRO A 294 -13.62 -10.24 30.26
N GLY A 295 -14.59 -10.36 31.16
CA GLY A 295 -14.58 -9.69 32.46
C GLY A 295 -14.73 -8.17 32.41
N THR A 296 -15.17 -7.61 31.29
CA THR A 296 -15.38 -6.17 31.08
C THR A 296 -16.64 -5.93 30.24
N ASP A 297 -17.28 -4.77 30.45
CA ASP A 297 -18.38 -4.30 29.58
C ASP A 297 -17.84 -3.53 28.36
N ASN A 298 -16.50 -3.44 28.23
CA ASN A 298 -15.88 -2.77 27.12
C ASN A 298 -16.06 -3.56 25.82
N MET A 299 -16.44 -2.85 24.78
CA MET A 299 -16.67 -3.37 23.44
C MET A 299 -15.93 -2.49 22.44
N VAL A 300 -15.32 -3.09 21.43
CA VAL A 300 -14.45 -2.38 20.49
C VAL A 300 -14.83 -2.69 19.07
N LEU A 301 -14.99 -1.67 18.25
CA LEU A 301 -14.92 -1.74 16.79
C LEU A 301 -13.51 -1.30 16.38
N ILE A 302 -12.95 -1.92 15.35
CA ILE A 302 -11.67 -1.48 14.80
C ILE A 302 -11.94 -0.60 13.59
N GLN A 303 -11.44 0.62 13.61
CA GLN A 303 -11.54 1.57 12.52
C GLN A 303 -10.23 1.56 11.74
N GLN A 304 -10.35 1.39 10.42
CA GLN A 304 -9.23 1.43 9.50
C GLN A 304 -9.52 2.46 8.40
N PRO A 305 -9.05 3.71 8.57
CA PRO A 305 -9.04 4.70 7.50
C PRO A 305 -8.42 4.10 6.24
N GLN A 306 -9.05 4.34 5.08
CA GLN A 306 -8.49 3.87 3.82
C GLN A 306 -7.12 4.49 3.55
N ARG A 307 -7.02 5.78 3.88
CA ARG A 307 -5.81 6.59 3.71
C ARG A 307 -5.74 7.65 4.80
N TYR A 308 -4.53 8.16 4.95
CA TYR A 308 -4.23 9.40 5.63
C TYR A 308 -3.58 10.33 4.61
N PHE A 309 -3.87 11.63 4.70
CA PHE A 309 -3.31 12.64 3.81
C PHE A 309 -2.61 13.74 4.60
N GLY A 310 -1.36 14.02 4.25
CA GLY A 310 -0.58 15.12 4.79
C GLY A 310 -0.01 15.98 3.68
N LEU A 311 0.54 17.14 4.02
CA LEU A 311 1.19 18.04 3.08
C LEU A 311 2.70 18.02 3.31
N SER A 312 3.49 17.97 2.24
CA SER A 312 4.95 18.11 2.34
C SER A 312 5.30 19.46 2.96
N LYS A 313 6.28 19.46 3.86
CA LYS A 313 6.80 20.68 4.48
C LYS A 313 7.54 21.58 3.49
N GLU A 314 8.00 21.04 2.36
CA GLU A 314 8.63 21.80 1.28
C GLU A 314 7.66 22.84 0.67
N LEU A 315 6.34 22.65 0.80
CA LEU A 315 5.35 23.63 0.35
C LEU A 315 5.47 24.98 1.09
N GLU A 316 6.09 25.03 2.28
CA GLU A 316 6.35 26.29 2.98
C GLU A 316 7.62 27.02 2.49
N GLU A 317 8.41 26.39 1.61
CA GLU A 317 9.63 27.00 1.11
C GLU A 317 9.35 28.18 0.15
N PRO A 318 10.20 29.23 0.16
CA PRO A 318 10.00 30.38 -0.73
C PRO A 318 9.96 29.96 -2.21
N GLY A 319 8.93 30.40 -2.93
CA GLY A 319 8.67 30.02 -4.32
C GLY A 319 7.53 29.01 -4.49
N ASN A 320 7.09 28.35 -3.42
CA ASN A 320 5.98 27.37 -3.44
C ASN A 320 4.63 27.98 -3.00
N GLU A 321 4.50 29.30 -2.89
CA GLU A 321 3.32 29.94 -2.29
C GLU A 321 2.01 29.56 -3.02
N GLN A 322 2.04 29.47 -4.36
CA GLN A 322 0.89 29.02 -5.16
C GLN A 322 0.56 27.55 -4.90
N LYS A 323 1.57 26.67 -4.85
CA LYS A 323 1.36 25.25 -4.53
C LYS A 323 0.80 25.07 -3.12
N LEU A 324 1.29 25.82 -2.14
CA LEU A 324 0.76 25.78 -0.78
C LEU A 324 -0.71 26.22 -0.74
N GLU A 325 -1.08 27.30 -1.42
CA GLU A 325 -2.48 27.76 -1.51
C GLU A 325 -3.37 26.67 -2.12
N ASP A 326 -2.95 26.09 -3.24
CA ASP A 326 -3.69 25.01 -3.89
C ASP A 326 -3.78 23.77 -3.00
N ALA A 327 -2.70 23.36 -2.35
CA ALA A 327 -2.66 22.20 -1.47
C ALA A 327 -3.63 22.37 -0.28
N LEU A 328 -3.70 23.56 0.31
CA LEU A 328 -4.65 23.86 1.38
C LEU A 328 -6.10 23.82 0.90
N ARG A 329 -6.39 24.28 -0.33
CA ARG A 329 -7.72 24.13 -0.94
C ARG A 329 -8.08 22.66 -1.15
N VAL A 330 -7.13 21.83 -1.58
CA VAL A 330 -7.33 20.37 -1.68
C VAL A 330 -7.62 19.74 -0.32
N MET A 331 -6.89 20.14 0.74
CA MET A 331 -7.15 19.65 2.10
C MET A 331 -8.51 20.10 2.63
N GLU A 332 -8.94 21.33 2.33
CA GLU A 332 -10.29 21.81 2.64
C GLU A 332 -11.35 20.95 1.93
N PHE A 333 -11.17 20.67 0.64
CA PHE A 333 -12.05 19.78 -0.12
C PHE A 333 -12.09 18.36 0.46
N PHE A 334 -10.93 17.77 0.81
CA PHE A 334 -10.86 16.45 1.47
C PHE A 334 -11.60 16.44 2.80
N SER A 335 -11.74 17.60 3.44
CA SER A 335 -12.44 17.76 4.72
C SER A 335 -13.97 17.94 4.56
N THR A 336 -14.53 17.59 3.39
CA THR A 336 -15.97 17.62 3.08
C THR A 336 -16.49 16.21 2.77
N GLN A 337 -17.82 16.01 2.87
CA GLN A 337 -18.46 14.74 2.49
C GLN A 337 -18.21 14.39 1.01
N GLU A 338 -18.22 15.40 0.14
CA GLU A 338 -17.98 15.23 -1.29
C GLU A 338 -16.53 14.82 -1.59
N GLY A 339 -15.56 15.50 -0.97
CA GLY A 339 -14.15 15.14 -1.11
C GLY A 339 -13.83 13.75 -0.55
N GLN A 340 -14.39 13.41 0.61
CA GLN A 340 -14.29 12.06 1.16
C GLN A 340 -14.86 11.00 0.22
N THR A 341 -15.96 11.29 -0.48
CA THR A 341 -16.56 10.39 -1.46
C THR A 341 -15.72 10.29 -2.73
N ALA A 342 -15.17 11.40 -3.21
CA ALA A 342 -14.32 11.46 -4.39
C ALA A 342 -13.00 10.68 -4.23
N LEU A 343 -12.52 10.50 -3.00
CA LEU A 343 -11.33 9.69 -2.68
C LEU A 343 -11.58 8.18 -2.73
N LEU A 344 -12.83 7.73 -2.79
CA LEU A 344 -13.17 6.31 -2.77
C LEU A 344 -13.06 5.69 -4.18
N SER A 345 -12.18 4.70 -4.36
CA SER A 345 -12.16 3.89 -5.59
C SER A 345 -13.40 2.99 -5.76
N LYS A 346 -14.14 2.74 -4.67
CA LYS A 346 -15.32 1.89 -4.63
C LYS A 346 -16.36 2.49 -3.70
N LYS A 347 -17.63 2.35 -4.04
CA LYS A 347 -18.76 2.73 -3.16
C LYS A 347 -19.01 1.67 -2.08
N ASP A 348 -17.96 1.20 -1.41
CA ASP A 348 -18.16 0.30 -0.27
C ASP A 348 -18.74 1.08 0.91
N ASN A 349 -19.27 0.36 1.89
CA ASN A 349 -19.66 0.96 3.16
C ASN A 349 -18.41 1.47 3.88
N TYR A 350 -18.24 2.79 3.90
CA TYR A 350 -17.23 3.49 4.68
C TYR A 350 -17.89 4.53 5.57
N VAL A 351 -17.25 4.83 6.70
CA VAL A 351 -17.70 5.88 7.62
C VAL A 351 -16.79 7.09 7.46
N PRO A 352 -17.28 8.24 6.97
CA PRO A 352 -16.49 9.45 6.88
C PRO A 352 -16.12 9.97 8.29
N PRO A 353 -14.89 10.45 8.50
CA PRO A 353 -14.41 10.91 9.81
C PRO A 353 -14.94 12.29 10.19
N LEU A 354 -16.05 12.73 9.58
CA LEU A 354 -16.62 14.07 9.71
C LEU A 354 -17.75 14.11 10.74
N LYS A 355 -17.92 15.24 11.43
CA LYS A 355 -18.97 15.46 12.45
C LYS A 355 -20.39 15.41 11.89
N ASN A 356 -20.56 15.89 10.66
CA ASN A 356 -21.86 16.05 10.02
C ASN A 356 -22.13 14.97 8.95
N SER A 357 -21.34 13.89 8.92
CA SER A 357 -21.64 12.74 8.06
C SER A 357 -22.81 11.96 8.64
N GLU A 358 -23.65 11.38 7.79
CA GLU A 358 -24.71 10.44 8.20
C GLU A 358 -24.34 9.04 7.72
N ILE A 359 -24.58 8.02 8.54
CA ILE A 359 -24.52 6.62 8.10
C ILE A 359 -25.91 6.27 7.55
N PRO A 360 -26.05 5.86 6.27
CA PRO A 360 -27.34 5.50 5.68
C PRO A 360 -28.03 4.35 6.42
N GLU A 361 -29.38 4.35 6.48
CA GLU A 361 -30.16 3.29 7.15
C GLU A 361 -29.94 1.88 6.57
N ASP A 362 -29.59 1.81 5.28
CA ASP A 362 -29.27 0.56 4.59
C ASP A 362 -27.81 0.11 4.78
N SER A 363 -26.97 0.92 5.43
CA SER A 363 -25.61 0.55 5.78
C SER A 363 -25.59 -0.50 6.90
N PRO A 364 -24.73 -1.53 6.84
CA PRO A 364 -24.52 -2.47 7.95
C PRO A 364 -24.01 -1.78 9.22
N PHE A 365 -23.54 -0.54 9.13
CA PHE A 365 -23.02 0.24 10.27
C PHE A 365 -24.08 1.08 10.97
N TYR A 366 -25.30 1.17 10.43
CA TYR A 366 -26.34 2.06 10.96
C TYR A 366 -26.64 1.80 12.44
N GLU A 367 -26.82 0.53 12.82
CA GLU A 367 -27.16 0.15 14.19
C GLU A 367 -26.02 0.36 15.20
N VAL A 368 -24.78 0.49 14.72
CA VAL A 368 -23.59 0.75 15.56
C VAL A 368 -23.07 2.18 15.42
N GLU A 369 -23.81 3.08 14.78
CA GLU A 369 -23.40 4.46 14.57
C GLU A 369 -22.96 5.15 15.87
N GLN A 370 -23.75 4.97 16.95
CA GLN A 370 -23.39 5.55 18.25
C GLN A 370 -22.09 4.97 18.79
N ALA A 371 -21.84 3.66 18.64
CA ALA A 371 -20.60 3.03 19.08
C ALA A 371 -19.39 3.62 18.33
N ILE A 372 -19.54 3.81 17.01
CA ILE A 372 -18.52 4.43 16.16
C ILE A 372 -18.23 5.87 16.61
N ARG A 373 -19.27 6.67 16.86
CA ARG A 373 -19.13 8.09 17.20
C ARG A 373 -18.71 8.36 18.66
N GLN A 374 -18.93 7.43 19.59
CA GLN A 374 -18.75 7.63 21.05
C GLN A 374 -17.47 7.01 21.64
N ARG A 375 -16.42 6.77 20.85
CA ARG A 375 -15.09 6.25 21.29
C ARG A 375 -15.02 4.74 21.57
N TYR A 376 -15.97 3.94 21.11
CA TYR A 376 -15.81 2.48 21.12
C TYR A 376 -15.02 1.98 19.90
N VAL A 377 -14.25 2.86 19.25
CA VAL A 377 -13.40 2.57 18.10
C VAL A 377 -11.92 2.66 18.46
N SER A 378 -11.15 1.69 17.99
CA SER A 378 -9.68 1.72 18.06
C SER A 378 -9.09 1.52 16.66
N THR A 379 -7.85 1.93 16.43
CA THR A 379 -7.17 1.71 15.15
C THR A 379 -6.70 0.26 15.01
N LEU A 380 -6.42 -0.20 13.79
CA LEU A 380 -5.75 -1.50 13.61
C LEU A 380 -4.29 -1.41 14.12
N ALA A 381 -3.85 -2.39 14.92
CA ALA A 381 -2.45 -2.46 15.32
C ALA A 381 -1.59 -2.91 14.14
N TYR A 382 -0.72 -2.05 13.64
CA TYR A 382 0.17 -2.35 12.51
C TYR A 382 1.52 -1.66 12.67
N ALA A 383 1.53 -0.33 12.67
CA ALA A 383 2.76 0.46 12.67
C ALA A 383 3.67 0.16 13.86
N GLY A 384 4.93 -0.15 13.59
CA GLY A 384 5.95 -0.55 14.54
C GLY A 384 5.93 -2.03 14.92
N TYR A 385 5.02 -2.83 14.35
CA TYR A 385 4.94 -4.28 14.56
C TYR A 385 5.23 -5.09 13.29
N GLU A 386 5.52 -4.44 12.16
CA GLU A 386 5.83 -5.06 10.87
C GLU A 386 6.79 -6.25 10.98
N PRO A 387 7.90 -6.17 11.75
CA PRO A 387 8.84 -7.29 11.88
C PRO A 387 8.26 -8.54 12.53
N VAL A 388 7.19 -8.42 13.33
CA VAL A 388 6.62 -9.53 14.11
C VAL A 388 5.28 -10.04 13.57
N ILE A 389 4.54 -9.24 12.79
CA ILE A 389 3.17 -9.55 12.32
C ILE A 389 3.08 -10.95 11.69
N ILE A 390 3.94 -11.26 10.71
CA ILE A 390 3.86 -12.52 9.96
C ILE A 390 4.26 -13.71 10.81
N GLY A 391 5.34 -13.59 11.60
CA GLY A 391 5.84 -14.68 12.44
C GLY A 391 4.87 -15.03 13.57
N VAL A 392 4.37 -14.02 14.28
CA VAL A 392 3.36 -14.17 15.33
C VAL A 392 2.04 -14.67 14.74
N GLY A 393 1.61 -14.11 13.61
CA GLY A 393 0.41 -14.54 12.91
C GLY A 393 0.42 -16.02 12.50
N ASN A 394 1.54 -16.51 11.96
CA ASN A 394 1.73 -17.94 11.70
C ASN A 394 1.68 -18.77 12.99
N LYS A 395 2.23 -18.26 14.09
CA LYS A 395 2.19 -18.95 15.39
C LYS A 395 0.77 -19.03 15.97
N VAL A 396 -0.03 -17.98 15.81
CA VAL A 396 -1.45 -17.99 16.17
C VAL A 396 -2.19 -19.04 15.33
N ARG A 397 -1.92 -19.12 14.02
CA ARG A 397 -2.50 -20.17 13.16
C ARG A 397 -2.13 -21.58 13.63
N ASP A 398 -0.88 -21.82 14.01
CA ASP A 398 -0.45 -23.11 14.58
C ASP A 398 -1.21 -23.42 15.88
N TRP A 399 -1.44 -22.41 16.72
CA TRP A 399 -2.16 -22.55 17.98
C TRP A 399 -3.64 -22.89 17.76
N VAL A 400 -4.34 -22.21 16.84
CA VAL A 400 -5.73 -22.53 16.46
C VAL A 400 -5.84 -23.95 15.90
N GLN A 401 -4.80 -24.45 15.22
CA GLN A 401 -4.70 -25.84 14.77
C GLN A 401 -4.36 -26.86 15.88
N GLY A 402 -4.14 -26.40 17.12
CA GLY A 402 -3.73 -27.23 18.24
C GLY A 402 -2.28 -27.73 18.18
N LYS A 403 -1.41 -27.10 17.38
CA LYS A 403 0.00 -27.49 17.19
C LYS A 403 0.95 -26.86 18.20
N CYS A 404 0.56 -25.75 18.81
CA CYS A 404 1.30 -25.10 19.88
C CYS A 404 0.33 -24.47 20.90
N THR A 405 0.87 -23.74 21.86
CA THR A 405 0.10 -23.10 22.94
C THR A 405 0.13 -21.57 22.81
N ARG A 406 -0.77 -20.91 23.54
CA ARG A 406 -0.73 -19.44 23.73
C ARG A 406 0.61 -18.91 24.25
N ALA A 407 1.30 -19.68 25.10
CA ALA A 407 2.63 -19.28 25.61
C ALA A 407 3.68 -19.25 24.49
N ASP A 408 3.58 -20.15 23.51
CA ASP A 408 4.47 -20.17 22.35
C ASP A 408 4.25 -18.95 21.44
N VAL A 409 3.01 -18.43 21.36
CA VAL A 409 2.70 -17.19 20.61
C VAL A 409 3.41 -16.00 21.25
N LEU A 410 3.28 -15.82 22.57
CA LEU A 410 3.93 -14.73 23.30
C LEU A 410 5.45 -14.81 23.19
N ALA A 411 6.02 -16.00 23.40
CA ALA A 411 7.46 -16.22 23.27
C ALA A 411 7.97 -15.98 21.84
N CYS A 412 7.17 -16.31 20.81
CA CYS A 412 7.49 -16.01 19.42
C CYS A 412 7.55 -14.50 19.18
N MET A 413 6.61 -13.75 19.75
CA MET A 413 6.58 -12.30 19.64
C MET A 413 7.80 -11.64 20.29
N ASP A 414 8.13 -12.02 21.53
CA ASP A 414 9.33 -11.54 22.24
C ASP A 414 10.61 -11.85 21.46
N LYS A 415 10.72 -13.08 20.96
CA LYS A 415 11.89 -13.51 20.19
C LYS A 415 12.07 -12.67 18.93
N LEU A 416 11.01 -12.50 18.13
CA LEU A 416 11.10 -11.77 16.87
C LEU A 416 11.39 -10.28 17.11
N GLN A 417 10.82 -9.68 18.16
CA GLN A 417 11.11 -8.29 18.52
C GLN A 417 12.56 -8.12 18.98
N ALA A 418 13.07 -9.02 19.82
CA ALA A 418 14.46 -9.01 20.26
C ALA A 418 15.44 -9.22 19.10
N GLU A 419 15.11 -10.12 18.17
CA GLU A 419 15.88 -10.32 16.94
C GLU A 419 15.92 -9.01 16.13
N TYR A 420 14.76 -8.41 15.85
CA TYR A 420 14.65 -7.14 15.12
C TYR A 420 15.45 -6.00 15.77
N LEU A 421 15.32 -5.81 17.09
CA LEU A 421 16.05 -4.76 17.81
C LEU A 421 17.58 -4.98 17.80
N SER A 422 18.02 -6.23 17.70
CA SER A 422 19.45 -6.56 17.68
C SER A 422 20.09 -6.43 16.29
N THR A 423 19.34 -6.70 15.21
CA THR A 423 19.86 -6.74 13.85
C THR A 423 19.45 -5.55 12.99
N GLY A 424 18.38 -4.84 13.37
CA GLY A 424 17.64 -3.97 12.46
C GLY A 424 16.98 -4.77 11.32
N MET A 425 16.43 -4.04 10.34
CA MET A 425 16.06 -4.65 9.07
C MET A 425 17.33 -5.03 8.29
N PRO A 426 17.42 -6.23 7.72
CA PRO A 426 18.52 -6.59 6.84
C PRO A 426 18.65 -5.60 5.67
N VAL A 427 19.88 -5.14 5.45
CA VAL A 427 20.23 -4.30 4.29
C VAL A 427 20.66 -5.23 3.15
N GLU A 428 19.92 -5.21 2.05
CA GLU A 428 20.18 -5.99 0.83
C GLU A 428 21.28 -5.34 -0.03
N GLY A 429 21.42 -4.02 0.07
CA GLY A 429 22.47 -3.24 -0.57
C GLY A 429 22.34 -1.75 -0.26
N THR A 430 23.14 -0.92 -0.93
CA THR A 430 23.15 0.54 -0.71
C THR A 430 23.22 1.29 -2.03
N ALA A 431 22.66 2.49 -2.12
CA ALA A 431 22.83 3.40 -3.25
C ALA A 431 23.73 4.59 -2.86
N ALA A 432 24.61 5.02 -3.77
CA ALA A 432 25.53 6.13 -3.54
C ALA A 432 24.93 7.52 -3.80
N CYS A 433 23.79 7.59 -4.49
CA CYS A 433 23.07 8.81 -4.81
C CYS A 433 21.62 8.46 -5.19
N ASP A 434 20.78 9.47 -5.36
CA ASP A 434 19.44 9.31 -5.91
C ASP A 434 19.48 8.98 -7.41
N PHE A 435 18.52 8.16 -7.83
CA PHE A 435 18.29 7.74 -9.20
C PHE A 435 16.98 8.34 -9.69
N THR A 436 16.93 8.67 -10.97
CA THR A 436 15.66 8.83 -11.68
C THR A 436 14.93 7.50 -11.80
N HIS A 437 13.63 7.55 -12.14
CA HIS A 437 12.85 6.33 -12.38
C HIS A 437 13.42 5.54 -13.57
N GLU A 438 13.84 6.23 -14.63
CA GLU A 438 14.46 5.60 -15.81
C GLU A 438 15.78 4.90 -15.46
N GLU A 439 16.66 5.53 -14.67
CA GLU A 439 17.91 4.90 -14.20
C GLU A 439 17.64 3.69 -13.31
N THR A 440 16.60 3.75 -12.47
CA THR A 440 16.14 2.62 -11.65
C THR A 440 15.69 1.47 -12.53
N VAL A 441 14.88 1.73 -13.55
CA VAL A 441 14.40 0.71 -14.51
C VAL A 441 15.57 0.13 -15.31
N GLN A 442 16.52 0.96 -15.74
CA GLN A 442 17.70 0.52 -16.48
C GLN A 442 18.57 -0.44 -15.64
N LEU A 443 18.79 -0.11 -14.37
CA LEU A 443 19.55 -0.97 -13.46
C LEU A 443 18.84 -2.32 -13.26
N GLN A 444 17.51 -2.31 -13.12
CA GLN A 444 16.73 -3.54 -13.05
C GLN A 444 16.84 -4.36 -14.35
N ALA A 445 16.82 -3.72 -15.51
CA ALA A 445 16.99 -4.39 -16.80
C ALA A 445 18.36 -5.08 -16.87
N GLU A 446 19.43 -4.41 -16.41
CA GLU A 446 20.76 -5.00 -16.35
C GLU A 446 20.84 -6.17 -15.36
N ALA A 447 20.21 -6.05 -14.19
CA ALA A 447 20.18 -7.11 -13.20
C ALA A 447 19.53 -8.39 -13.74
N ILE A 448 18.36 -8.28 -14.39
CA ILE A 448 17.69 -9.46 -14.96
C ILE A 448 18.46 -10.03 -16.15
N ARG A 449 19.13 -9.19 -16.96
CA ARG A 449 19.98 -9.64 -18.07
C ARG A 449 21.14 -10.50 -17.58
N LEU A 450 21.85 -10.01 -16.56
CA LEU A 450 22.98 -10.72 -15.98
C LEU A 450 22.54 -12.01 -15.28
N ALA A 451 21.43 -11.98 -14.56
CA ALA A 451 20.90 -13.16 -13.88
C ALA A 451 20.46 -14.26 -14.86
N ALA A 452 19.72 -13.88 -15.92
CA ALA A 452 19.25 -14.82 -16.94
C ALA A 452 20.34 -15.24 -17.95
N GLY A 453 21.48 -14.53 -17.98
CA GLY A 453 22.56 -14.80 -18.93
C GLY A 453 22.18 -14.54 -20.39
N THR A 454 21.30 -13.56 -20.63
CA THR A 454 20.79 -13.23 -21.98
C THR A 454 21.62 -12.14 -22.67
N ASP A 455 21.45 -12.05 -23.99
CA ASP A 455 22.08 -10.99 -24.79
C ASP A 455 21.59 -9.61 -24.33
N PHE A 456 20.26 -9.47 -24.19
CA PHE A 456 19.60 -8.24 -23.79
C PHE A 456 18.55 -8.47 -22.70
N ALA A 457 18.07 -7.39 -22.12
CA ALA A 457 16.83 -7.37 -21.36
C ALA A 457 16.05 -6.10 -21.68
N MET A 458 14.73 -6.15 -21.46
CA MET A 458 13.85 -5.01 -21.62
C MET A 458 12.85 -4.96 -20.47
N ILE A 459 12.80 -3.82 -19.80
CA ILE A 459 11.80 -3.54 -18.77
C ILE A 459 11.09 -2.23 -19.11
N SER A 460 9.77 -2.21 -18.98
CA SER A 460 8.97 -0.99 -19.14
C SER A 460 8.76 -0.30 -17.80
N MET A 461 8.41 0.98 -17.81
CA MET A 461 8.10 1.72 -16.57
C MET A 461 6.74 1.30 -16.00
N GLY A 462 6.69 1.01 -14.70
CA GLY A 462 5.49 0.69 -13.94
C GLY A 462 4.68 1.94 -13.62
N VAL A 463 3.95 2.45 -14.61
CA VAL A 463 3.18 3.69 -14.53
C VAL A 463 1.78 3.52 -15.15
N MET A 464 0.94 4.54 -14.97
CA MET A 464 -0.33 4.73 -15.66
C MET A 464 -0.11 5.47 -16.98
N ARG A 465 -0.65 4.95 -18.08
CA ARG A 465 -0.64 5.61 -19.39
C ARG A 465 -1.91 5.28 -20.17
N GLY A 466 -2.54 6.28 -20.79
CA GLY A 466 -3.79 6.08 -21.54
C GLY A 466 -4.94 5.46 -20.72
N GLY A 467 -4.97 5.73 -19.40
CA GLY A 467 -5.95 5.14 -18.48
C GLY A 467 -5.72 3.65 -18.15
N LYS A 468 -4.53 3.12 -18.45
CA LYS A 468 -4.14 1.72 -18.18
C LYS A 468 -2.94 1.66 -17.25
N GLU A 469 -2.88 0.65 -16.40
CA GLU A 469 -1.76 0.39 -15.50
C GLU A 469 -0.80 -0.64 -16.09
N ASN A 470 0.50 -0.37 -16.02
CA ASN A 470 1.52 -1.34 -16.33
C ASN A 470 2.03 -2.03 -15.05
N MET A 471 1.41 -3.14 -14.67
CA MET A 471 1.83 -3.94 -13.49
C MET A 471 3.10 -4.78 -13.73
N GLY A 472 3.54 -4.95 -14.98
CA GLY A 472 4.77 -5.69 -15.33
C GLY A 472 6.04 -4.83 -15.33
N GLY A 473 5.87 -3.50 -15.21
CA GLY A 473 6.96 -2.54 -15.23
C GLY A 473 7.61 -2.31 -13.87
N ALA A 474 8.86 -1.86 -13.89
CA ALA A 474 9.60 -1.48 -12.68
C ALA A 474 9.06 -0.20 -12.05
N CYS A 475 8.99 -0.16 -10.73
CA CYS A 475 8.31 0.89 -9.97
C CYS A 475 9.29 1.75 -9.18
N GLY A 476 8.89 2.99 -8.87
CA GLY A 476 9.60 3.85 -7.95
C GLY A 476 11.02 4.26 -8.37
N GLN A 477 11.67 5.00 -7.47
CA GLN A 477 13.00 5.56 -7.66
C GLN A 477 13.92 5.08 -6.54
N ILE A 478 15.15 4.68 -6.86
CA ILE A 478 16.16 4.39 -5.83
C ILE A 478 16.67 5.72 -5.25
N PHE A 479 16.58 5.90 -3.94
CA PHE A 479 17.19 7.01 -3.21
C PHE A 479 18.48 6.60 -2.50
N GLU A 480 19.35 7.57 -2.23
CA GLU A 480 20.63 7.39 -1.53
C GLU A 480 20.49 6.60 -0.21
N GLY A 481 21.50 5.79 0.10
CA GLY A 481 21.61 5.05 1.36
C GLY A 481 21.11 3.61 1.28
N ASP A 482 20.70 3.06 2.43
CA ASP A 482 20.37 1.64 2.56
C ASP A 482 19.11 1.23 1.77
N ILE A 483 19.15 0.03 1.21
CA ILE A 483 18.05 -0.66 0.53
C ILE A 483 17.80 -1.95 1.31
N ASN A 484 16.69 -2.01 2.04
CA ASN A 484 16.23 -3.21 2.73
C ASN A 484 15.20 -3.97 1.86
N GLU A 485 14.67 -5.08 2.38
CA GLU A 485 13.68 -5.90 1.66
C GLU A 485 12.41 -5.12 1.31
N ASP A 486 11.87 -4.30 2.22
CA ASP A 486 10.66 -3.53 1.95
C ASP A 486 10.87 -2.48 0.85
N ALA A 487 11.99 -1.75 0.91
CA ALA A 487 12.40 -0.83 -0.14
C ALA A 487 12.56 -1.57 -1.48
N LEU A 488 13.23 -2.72 -1.47
CA LEU A 488 13.43 -3.53 -2.67
C LEU A 488 12.10 -3.98 -3.30
N ILE A 489 11.17 -4.51 -2.49
CA ILE A 489 9.83 -4.91 -2.96
C ILE A 489 9.08 -3.71 -3.51
N SER A 490 9.19 -2.54 -2.87
CA SER A 490 8.54 -1.33 -3.34
C SER A 490 9.08 -0.83 -4.68
N LEU A 491 10.36 -1.07 -5.00
CA LEU A 491 10.98 -0.66 -6.27
C LEU A 491 10.71 -1.64 -7.43
N LEU A 492 10.26 -2.86 -7.13
CA LEU A 492 10.06 -3.90 -8.14
C LEU A 492 8.63 -3.91 -8.70
N PRO A 493 8.41 -4.59 -9.85
CA PRO A 493 7.07 -4.79 -10.39
C PRO A 493 6.13 -5.51 -9.41
N ASN A 494 4.82 -5.43 -9.64
CA ASN A 494 3.80 -6.11 -8.81
C ASN A 494 4.06 -7.62 -8.66
N TYR A 495 4.62 -8.24 -9.70
CA TYR A 495 4.90 -9.66 -9.78
C TYR A 495 6.34 -10.01 -9.38
N CYS A 496 6.98 -9.25 -8.49
CA CYS A 496 8.41 -9.39 -8.17
C CYS A 496 8.85 -10.77 -7.66
N THR A 497 7.95 -11.59 -7.11
CA THR A 497 8.25 -12.97 -6.68
C THR A 497 8.06 -14.01 -7.79
N ASP A 498 7.49 -13.62 -8.94
CA ASP A 498 7.40 -14.48 -10.10
C ASP A 498 8.73 -14.57 -10.85
N VAL A 499 8.85 -15.59 -11.70
CA VAL A 499 10.08 -15.87 -12.47
C VAL A 499 10.23 -14.99 -13.71
N LEU A 500 11.48 -14.80 -14.14
CA LEU A 500 11.81 -14.16 -15.41
C LEU A 500 11.39 -15.01 -16.60
N TYR A 501 11.12 -14.35 -17.72
CA TYR A 501 10.89 -14.97 -19.02
C TYR A 501 12.04 -14.66 -19.97
N VAL A 502 12.37 -15.61 -20.83
CA VAL A 502 13.34 -15.41 -21.91
C VAL A 502 12.68 -15.71 -23.25
N LEU A 503 12.87 -14.79 -24.19
CA LEU A 503 12.40 -14.89 -25.58
C LEU A 503 13.59 -14.88 -26.53
N THR A 504 13.47 -15.53 -27.68
CA THR A 504 14.39 -15.36 -28.81
C THR A 504 13.75 -14.46 -29.86
N LEU A 505 14.22 -13.22 -29.96
CA LEU A 505 13.64 -12.19 -30.84
C LEU A 505 14.61 -11.82 -31.97
N SER A 506 14.08 -11.49 -33.14
CA SER A 506 14.91 -10.92 -34.20
C SER A 506 15.32 -9.48 -33.86
N GLY A 507 16.39 -8.98 -34.47
CA GLY A 507 16.75 -7.56 -34.34
C GLY A 507 15.62 -6.62 -34.75
N ALA A 508 14.83 -7.00 -35.77
CA ALA A 508 13.65 -6.25 -36.20
C ALA A 508 12.53 -6.24 -35.14
N ASP A 509 12.30 -7.37 -34.46
CA ASP A 509 11.34 -7.42 -33.35
C ASP A 509 11.79 -6.52 -32.19
N ILE A 510 13.08 -6.53 -31.86
CA ILE A 510 13.70 -5.66 -30.84
C ILE A 510 13.51 -4.18 -31.19
N THR A 511 13.87 -3.77 -32.42
CA THR A 511 13.66 -2.40 -32.89
C THR A 511 12.19 -1.99 -32.80
N GLY A 512 11.28 -2.87 -33.25
CA GLY A 512 9.84 -2.61 -33.19
C GLY A 512 9.34 -2.41 -31.76
N LEU A 513 9.78 -3.24 -30.81
CA LEU A 513 9.42 -3.10 -29.40
C LEU A 513 9.92 -1.78 -28.79
N LEU A 514 11.12 -1.34 -29.15
CA LEU A 514 11.69 -0.07 -28.69
C LEU A 514 10.90 1.16 -29.18
N GLU A 515 10.28 1.07 -30.36
CA GLU A 515 9.41 2.12 -30.90
C GLU A 515 8.00 2.06 -30.31
N THR A 516 7.41 0.88 -30.20
CA THR A 516 6.02 0.73 -29.77
C THR A 516 5.86 0.75 -28.25
N GLY A 517 6.85 0.26 -27.51
CA GLY A 517 6.71 -0.08 -26.10
C GLY A 517 5.83 -1.31 -25.85
N LEU A 518 5.56 -1.60 -24.57
CA LEU A 518 4.59 -2.59 -24.13
C LEU A 518 3.17 -2.05 -24.27
N VAL A 519 2.30 -2.69 -25.03
CA VAL A 519 0.86 -2.35 -25.03
C VAL A 519 0.13 -3.36 -24.15
N THR A 520 -0.45 -2.91 -23.05
CA THR A 520 -1.21 -3.76 -22.12
C THR A 520 -2.58 -4.13 -22.70
N ASP A 521 -3.20 -5.20 -22.20
CA ASP A 521 -4.52 -5.67 -22.63
C ASP A 521 -5.57 -4.55 -22.65
N GLY A 522 -6.17 -4.34 -23.83
CA GLY A 522 -7.17 -3.29 -24.06
C GLY A 522 -6.65 -1.86 -23.98
N GLY A 523 -5.33 -1.66 -23.94
CA GLY A 523 -4.67 -0.36 -24.09
C GLY A 523 -4.40 -0.01 -25.55
N THR A 524 -4.20 1.28 -25.83
CA THR A 524 -3.87 1.79 -27.17
C THR A 524 -2.55 2.56 -27.21
N GLU A 525 -1.96 2.84 -26.05
CA GLU A 525 -0.66 3.49 -25.91
C GLU A 525 0.34 2.51 -25.31
N GLY A 526 1.57 2.52 -25.81
CA GLY A 526 2.63 1.66 -25.30
C GLY A 526 3.44 2.28 -24.16
N PHE A 527 3.88 1.47 -23.22
CA PHE A 527 4.82 1.83 -22.16
C PHE A 527 6.25 1.65 -22.70
N PRO A 528 7.06 2.72 -22.79
CA PRO A 528 8.40 2.61 -23.36
C PRO A 528 9.25 1.59 -22.62
N TYR A 529 10.02 0.79 -23.37
CA TYR A 529 11.02 -0.09 -22.79
C TYR A 529 12.33 0.65 -22.56
N ILE A 530 12.95 0.35 -21.42
CA ILE A 530 14.33 0.69 -21.10
C ILE A 530 15.14 -0.60 -21.25
N PRO A 531 16.05 -0.67 -22.24
CA PRO A 531 16.82 -1.88 -22.51
C PRO A 531 18.11 -1.95 -21.69
N ALA A 532 18.68 -3.15 -21.60
CA ALA A 532 20.03 -3.41 -21.14
C ALA A 532 20.79 -4.31 -22.13
N GLY A 533 22.12 -4.17 -22.17
CA GLY A 533 23.00 -4.87 -23.13
C GLY A 533 23.08 -4.22 -24.53
N LEU A 534 22.33 -3.14 -24.77
CA LEU A 534 22.37 -2.34 -26.00
C LEU A 534 22.12 -0.86 -25.70
N THR A 535 22.47 0.01 -26.66
CA THR A 535 22.20 1.44 -26.61
C THR A 535 21.33 1.85 -27.80
N VAL A 536 20.31 2.67 -27.54
CA VAL A 536 19.32 3.13 -28.51
C VAL A 536 19.40 4.64 -28.63
N GLU A 537 19.63 5.15 -29.84
CA GLU A 537 19.41 6.56 -30.14
C GLU A 537 18.01 6.72 -30.73
N MET A 538 17.23 7.66 -30.20
CA MET A 538 15.88 7.96 -30.66
C MET A 538 15.85 9.22 -31.52
N ASN A 539 14.92 9.27 -32.47
CA ASN A 539 14.55 10.49 -33.18
C ASN A 539 13.56 11.32 -32.34
N LYS A 540 13.36 12.59 -32.72
CA LYS A 540 12.40 13.48 -32.04
C LYS A 540 10.94 13.02 -32.13
N ASP A 541 10.62 12.20 -33.12
CA ASP A 541 9.28 11.62 -33.31
C ASP A 541 9.07 10.31 -32.54
N GLY A 542 10.07 9.87 -31.77
CA GLY A 542 10.02 8.63 -30.98
C GLY A 542 10.41 7.37 -31.75
N THR A 543 10.75 7.47 -33.03
CA THR A 543 11.27 6.33 -33.81
C THR A 543 12.74 6.04 -33.49
N VAL A 544 13.17 4.80 -33.68
CA VAL A 544 14.56 4.39 -33.43
C VAL A 544 15.44 4.92 -34.57
N LYS A 545 16.48 5.67 -34.20
CA LYS A 545 17.50 6.15 -35.14
C LYS A 545 18.58 5.10 -35.39
N VAL A 546 19.10 4.51 -34.30
CA VAL A 546 20.09 3.43 -34.37
C VAL A 546 20.11 2.66 -33.05
N VAL A 547 20.29 1.34 -33.15
CA VAL A 547 20.62 0.47 -32.03
C VAL A 547 22.06 -0.03 -32.17
N THR A 548 22.84 0.11 -31.11
CA THR A 548 24.27 -0.22 -31.06
C THR A 548 24.54 -1.22 -29.93
N LEU A 549 25.38 -2.22 -30.21
CA LEU A 549 25.81 -3.25 -29.26
C LEU A 549 27.06 -2.80 -28.49
N ALA A 550 27.41 -3.52 -27.42
CA ALA A 550 28.57 -3.20 -26.57
C ALA A 550 29.91 -3.15 -27.31
N ASP A 551 30.05 -3.88 -28.44
CA ASP A 551 31.24 -3.86 -29.29
C ASP A 551 31.26 -2.71 -30.32
N GLY A 552 30.23 -1.86 -30.32
CA GLY A 552 30.05 -0.75 -31.25
C GLY A 552 29.44 -1.12 -32.59
N SER A 553 29.10 -2.40 -32.82
CA SER A 553 28.38 -2.82 -34.02
C SER A 553 26.90 -2.45 -33.96
N ARG A 554 26.26 -2.34 -35.14
CA ARG A 554 24.81 -2.11 -35.23
C ARG A 554 24.08 -3.43 -35.04
N LEU A 555 22.90 -3.37 -34.41
CA LEU A 555 22.00 -4.51 -34.30
C LEU A 555 21.68 -5.07 -35.70
N ASP A 556 21.90 -6.38 -35.90
CA ASP A 556 21.47 -7.07 -37.13
C ASP A 556 19.98 -7.42 -37.01
N GLU A 557 19.16 -6.78 -37.84
CA GLU A 557 17.70 -6.96 -37.92
C GLU A 557 17.26 -8.42 -38.13
N ASN A 558 18.09 -9.26 -38.77
CA ASN A 558 17.73 -10.65 -39.10
C ASN A 558 18.33 -11.69 -38.14
N ALA A 559 19.24 -11.29 -37.27
CA ALA A 559 19.82 -12.19 -36.27
C ALA A 559 18.85 -12.38 -35.10
N GLY A 560 18.90 -13.58 -34.49
CA GLY A 560 18.13 -13.89 -33.29
C GLY A 560 18.94 -13.63 -32.03
N TYR A 561 18.32 -13.00 -31.05
CA TYR A 561 18.92 -12.64 -29.76
C TYR A 561 18.02 -13.10 -28.62
N THR A 562 18.63 -13.51 -27.52
CA THR A 562 17.93 -13.82 -26.28
C THR A 562 17.64 -12.54 -25.50
N VAL A 563 16.38 -12.34 -25.11
CA VAL A 563 15.92 -11.14 -24.41
C VAL A 563 15.17 -11.56 -23.15
N ALA A 564 15.62 -11.08 -21.99
CA ALA A 564 14.95 -11.30 -20.72
C ALA A 564 13.86 -10.24 -20.47
N PHE A 565 12.74 -10.67 -19.91
CA PHE A 565 11.61 -9.84 -19.53
C PHE A 565 11.08 -10.24 -18.14
N ASN A 566 10.48 -9.28 -17.45
CA ASN A 566 9.61 -9.56 -16.31
C ASN A 566 8.33 -10.28 -16.77
N LYS A 567 7.66 -10.96 -15.85
CA LYS A 567 6.30 -11.44 -16.06
C LYS A 567 5.38 -10.27 -16.44
N ARG A 568 4.50 -10.48 -17.43
CA ARG A 568 3.66 -9.44 -18.05
C ARG A 568 4.45 -8.30 -18.72
N GLY A 569 5.75 -8.48 -18.94
CA GLY A 569 6.61 -7.49 -19.60
C GLY A 569 6.57 -7.54 -21.13
N PHE A 570 5.70 -8.35 -21.74
CA PHE A 570 5.51 -8.45 -23.19
C PHE A 570 4.06 -8.89 -23.48
N ALA A 571 3.57 -8.60 -24.70
CA ALA A 571 2.25 -9.05 -25.16
C ALA A 571 2.29 -10.52 -25.62
N ASP A 572 1.17 -11.23 -25.52
CA ASP A 572 1.08 -12.66 -25.82
C ASP A 572 1.58 -13.00 -27.24
N GLU A 573 1.30 -12.15 -28.23
CA GLU A 573 1.75 -12.37 -29.62
C GLU A 573 3.27 -12.28 -29.76
N ILE A 574 3.93 -11.47 -28.93
CA ILE A 574 5.39 -11.38 -28.86
C ILE A 574 5.95 -12.62 -28.16
N GLY A 575 5.26 -13.10 -27.12
CA GLY A 575 5.59 -14.35 -26.43
C GLY A 575 5.56 -15.57 -27.37
N GLU A 576 4.49 -15.71 -28.16
CA GLU A 576 4.37 -16.78 -29.16
C GLU A 576 5.45 -16.68 -30.24
N ARG A 577 5.69 -15.47 -30.77
CA ARG A 577 6.71 -15.24 -31.80
C ARG A 577 8.12 -15.56 -31.30
N GLY A 578 8.42 -15.15 -30.06
CA GLY A 578 9.72 -15.31 -29.43
C GLY A 578 9.94 -16.68 -28.78
N ASN A 579 8.97 -17.59 -28.83
CA ASN A 579 8.96 -18.86 -28.11
C ASN A 579 9.31 -18.68 -26.62
N ALA A 580 8.58 -17.79 -25.95
CA ALA A 580 8.80 -17.46 -24.55
C ALA A 580 8.83 -18.70 -23.65
N TYR A 581 9.79 -18.76 -22.74
CA TYR A 581 9.84 -19.76 -21.68
C TYR A 581 10.16 -19.13 -20.33
N GLU A 582 9.64 -19.77 -19.27
CA GLU A 582 9.90 -19.39 -17.89
C GLU A 582 11.28 -19.89 -17.44
N THR A 583 12.02 -19.05 -16.74
CA THR A 583 13.23 -19.42 -16.01
C THR A 583 12.87 -19.99 -14.63
N ASP A 584 13.89 -20.41 -13.87
CA ASP A 584 13.77 -20.71 -12.43
C ASP A 584 14.21 -19.54 -11.53
N ILE A 585 14.38 -18.34 -12.11
CA ILE A 585 14.94 -17.16 -11.44
C ILE A 585 13.81 -16.17 -11.12
N PRO A 586 13.45 -15.97 -9.83
CA PRO A 586 12.55 -14.90 -9.43
C PRO A 586 13.11 -13.51 -9.74
N ILE A 587 12.25 -12.56 -10.11
CA ILE A 587 12.65 -11.16 -10.42
C ILE A 587 13.39 -10.53 -9.22
N ILE A 588 12.86 -10.70 -8.00
CA ILE A 588 13.49 -10.17 -6.78
C ILE A 588 14.88 -10.76 -6.53
N ASP A 589 15.10 -12.02 -6.86
CA ASP A 589 16.38 -12.69 -6.64
C ASP A 589 17.45 -12.24 -7.66
N ALA A 590 17.04 -11.91 -8.89
CA ALA A 590 17.93 -11.27 -9.86
C ALA A 590 18.46 -9.93 -9.32
N MET A 591 17.58 -9.13 -8.70
CA MET A 591 17.99 -7.87 -8.08
C MET A 591 18.85 -8.05 -6.83
N ARG A 592 18.52 -9.01 -5.96
CA ARG A 592 19.39 -9.36 -4.80
C ARG A 592 20.78 -9.79 -5.26
N GLY A 593 20.86 -10.63 -6.29
CA GLY A 593 22.12 -11.03 -6.90
C GLY A 593 22.94 -9.83 -7.38
N TYR A 594 22.29 -8.87 -8.04
CA TYR A 594 22.93 -7.63 -8.48
C TYR A 594 23.42 -6.77 -7.31
N LEU A 595 22.56 -6.51 -6.31
CA LEU A 595 22.90 -5.74 -5.10
C LEU A 595 24.09 -6.34 -4.34
N SER A 596 24.16 -7.67 -4.23
CA SER A 596 25.24 -8.38 -3.51
C SER A 596 26.63 -8.18 -4.13
N THR A 597 26.70 -7.78 -5.40
CA THR A 597 27.95 -7.64 -6.16
C THR A 597 28.24 -6.21 -6.62
N HIS A 598 27.24 -5.31 -6.60
CA HIS A 598 27.33 -3.95 -7.13
C HIS A 598 27.00 -2.86 -6.10
N SER A 599 26.95 -3.18 -4.80
CA SER A 599 26.77 -2.17 -3.75
C SER A 599 28.09 -1.44 -3.41
N PRO A 600 28.11 -0.09 -3.31
CA PRO A 600 26.97 0.81 -3.50
C PRO A 600 26.62 1.01 -4.98
N LEU A 601 25.32 1.03 -5.29
CA LEU A 601 24.79 1.27 -6.62
C LEU A 601 25.08 2.71 -7.09
N THR A 602 25.41 2.84 -8.36
CA THR A 602 25.48 4.11 -9.09
C THR A 602 24.68 4.01 -10.39
N PRO A 603 24.09 5.10 -10.91
CA PRO A 603 23.42 5.08 -12.20
C PRO A 603 24.31 4.54 -13.32
N LEU A 604 23.71 3.79 -14.23
CA LEU A 604 24.38 3.30 -15.43
C LEU A 604 24.38 4.39 -16.50
N GLU A 605 25.33 4.32 -17.45
CA GLU A 605 25.27 5.18 -18.65
C GLU A 605 23.96 4.93 -19.41
N PRO A 606 23.22 5.99 -19.81
CA PRO A 606 21.88 5.83 -20.39
C PRO A 606 21.83 4.88 -21.57
N SER A 607 20.95 3.88 -21.50
CA SER A 607 20.73 2.95 -22.62
C SER A 607 19.82 3.53 -23.70
N VAL A 608 19.11 4.63 -23.41
CA VAL A 608 18.28 5.37 -24.36
C VAL A 608 18.75 6.82 -24.43
N ILE A 609 19.17 7.25 -25.63
CA ILE A 609 19.65 8.60 -25.90
C ILE A 609 18.56 9.35 -26.66
N ARG A 610 18.00 10.38 -26.02
CA ARG A 610 16.97 11.26 -26.59
C ARG A 610 17.57 12.59 -27.06
N PRO A 611 17.08 13.16 -28.18
CA PRO A 611 17.66 14.34 -28.84
C PRO A 611 17.30 15.70 -28.23
#